data_AF-A0A956TTV5-F1
#
_entry.id   AF-A0A956TTV5-F1
#
_cell.length_a   1.000
_cell.length_b   1.000
_cell.length_c   1.000
_cell.angle_alpha   90.00
_cell.angle_beta   90.00
_cell.angle_gamma   90.00
#
_symmetry.space_group_name_H-M   'P 1'
#
loop_
_entity.id
_entity.type
_entity.pdbx_description
1 polymer ?
#
loop_
_entity_poly.entity_id
_entity_poly.type
_entity_poly.pdbx_seq_one_letter_code
_entity_poly.pdbx_strand_id
1 'polypeptide(L)'
;MLPPNVTNQSLFDLGRPIGLENDFGLNGPAAGASKAVPDTGTPFGSMLAEQIGQINAVQQAAEHAVQSYAIGDNINLHTVMTQVEKANLSMELTAQIRNKLVGAYQEIMRMQV
;
A
#
# COMPACT_ATOMS: atom_id res chain seq x y z
N MET A 1 -7.76 -57.80 2.89
CA MET A 1 -7.64 -58.40 4.24
C MET A 1 -6.67 -57.50 5.02
N LEU A 2 -7.04 -56.99 6.20
CA LEU A 2 -6.18 -56.25 7.15
C LEU A 2 -6.19 -57.06 8.47
N PRO A 3 -5.22 -57.04 9.43
CA PRO A 3 -4.09 -56.14 9.76
C PRO A 3 -2.80 -56.94 10.20
N PRO A 4 -1.95 -56.59 11.22
CA PRO A 4 -1.23 -55.36 11.67
C PRO A 4 0.30 -55.53 12.01
N ASN A 5 1.00 -54.39 12.17
CA ASN A 5 1.98 -54.00 13.23
C ASN A 5 3.26 -54.82 13.55
N VAL A 6 4.42 -54.19 13.33
CA VAL A 6 5.62 -54.13 14.20
C VAL A 6 6.30 -52.77 13.92
N THR A 7 6.09 -51.73 14.72
CA THR A 7 6.79 -51.40 15.98
C THR A 7 8.29 -51.73 15.96
N ASN A 8 9.08 -50.66 15.83
CA ASN A 8 10.46 -50.44 16.31
C ASN A 8 11.44 -51.63 16.32
N GLN A 9 12.54 -51.51 15.55
CA GLN A 9 13.91 -51.47 16.11
C GLN A 9 15.03 -51.26 15.07
N SER A 10 15.86 -50.24 15.33
CA SER A 10 17.32 -50.26 15.20
C SER A 10 17.96 -50.38 13.82
N LEU A 11 17.90 -49.33 12.99
CA LEU A 11 18.97 -49.09 12.01
C LEU A 11 19.04 -47.64 11.54
N PHE A 12 19.49 -46.72 12.40
CA PHE A 12 20.01 -45.44 11.92
C PHE A 12 21.09 -44.93 12.88
N ASP A 13 22.25 -45.58 12.81
CA ASP A 13 23.52 -45.01 13.20
C ASP A 13 24.00 -44.10 12.06
N LEU A 14 24.29 -42.83 12.36
CA LEU A 14 25.41 -42.04 11.83
C LEU A 14 25.23 -40.55 12.16
N GLY A 15 26.08 -40.02 13.04
CA GLY A 15 26.31 -38.57 13.18
C GLY A 15 26.20 -38.02 14.60
N ARG A 16 27.35 -37.76 15.23
CA ARG A 16 27.56 -37.18 16.57
C ARG A 16 26.68 -35.95 16.84
N PRO A 17 26.11 -35.76 18.05
CA PRO A 17 25.37 -34.55 18.38
C PRO A 17 26.31 -33.34 18.54
N ILE A 18 25.92 -32.23 17.93
CA ILE A 18 26.47 -30.91 18.22
C ILE A 18 25.99 -30.52 19.61
N GLY A 19 26.93 -30.30 20.53
CA GLY A 19 26.64 -29.77 21.86
C GLY A 19 26.10 -28.34 21.74
N LEU A 20 24.86 -28.15 22.17
CA LEU A 20 24.32 -26.84 22.52
C LEU A 20 24.49 -26.69 24.03
N GLU A 21 25.64 -26.17 24.42
CA GLU A 21 25.92 -25.70 25.77
C GLU A 21 25.04 -24.49 26.07
N ASN A 22 24.21 -24.63 27.11
CA ASN A 22 23.40 -23.56 27.67
C ASN A 22 24.31 -22.57 28.42
N ASP A 23 24.62 -21.43 27.80
CA ASP A 23 25.08 -20.22 28.49
C ASP A 23 23.98 -19.15 28.43
N PHE A 24 22.96 -19.31 29.26
CA PHE A 24 22.00 -18.25 29.55
C PHE A 24 22.18 -17.82 31.01
N GLY A 25 23.18 -16.95 31.21
CA GLY A 25 23.34 -16.16 32.43
C GLY A 25 22.14 -15.23 32.64
N LEU A 26 21.62 -15.24 33.87
CA LEU A 26 20.57 -14.34 34.35
C LEU A 26 21.19 -13.05 34.93
N ASN A 27 20.39 -11.97 34.93
CA ASN A 27 20.53 -10.66 35.64
C ASN A 27 21.11 -9.52 34.75
N GLY A 28 20.44 -8.43 34.35
CA GLY A 28 19.34 -7.57 34.85
C GLY A 28 19.87 -6.11 34.95
N PRO A 29 19.11 -5.03 35.21
CA PRO A 29 17.81 -4.55 34.72
C PRO A 29 17.95 -3.19 33.94
N ALA A 30 17.07 -2.85 33.00
CA ALA A 30 16.79 -1.43 32.68
C ALA A 30 15.58 -1.27 31.75
N ALA A 31 14.65 -0.46 32.24
CA ALA A 31 13.86 0.54 31.51
C ALA A 31 13.06 0.07 30.28
N GLY A 32 11.74 0.20 30.42
CA GLY A 32 10.81 0.16 29.30
C GLY A 32 11.24 1.16 28.23
N ALA A 33 11.68 0.63 27.10
CA ALA A 33 11.52 1.30 25.83
C ALA A 33 10.21 0.75 25.25
N SER A 34 9.11 1.42 25.61
CA SER A 34 7.96 1.51 24.72
C SER A 34 8.53 1.97 23.40
N LYS A 35 8.78 1.03 22.49
CA LYS A 35 9.24 1.32 21.14
C LYS A 35 8.07 2.03 20.51
N ALA A 36 8.10 3.36 20.59
CA ALA A 36 7.22 4.23 19.85
C ALA A 36 7.32 3.73 18.41
N VAL A 37 6.24 3.11 17.94
CA VAL A 37 6.04 2.87 16.53
C VAL A 37 6.20 4.24 15.90
N PRO A 38 7.22 4.47 15.06
CA PRO A 38 7.33 5.75 14.40
C PRO A 38 6.09 5.82 13.52
N ASP A 39 5.20 6.76 13.86
CA ASP A 39 4.07 7.18 13.05
C ASP A 39 4.64 7.73 11.73
N THR A 40 5.01 6.81 10.85
CA THR A 40 5.58 7.05 9.53
C THR A 40 4.58 6.53 8.52
N GLY A 41 3.30 6.77 8.77
CA GLY A 41 2.33 6.75 7.69
C GLY A 41 2.75 7.87 6.72
N THR A 42 2.87 7.54 5.44
CA THR A 42 3.16 8.55 4.40
C THR A 42 2.25 9.75 4.65
N PRO A 43 2.80 10.98 4.77
CA PRO A 43 1.99 12.15 5.07
C PRO A 43 0.86 12.22 4.06
N PHE A 44 -0.38 12.39 4.52
CA PHE A 44 -1.55 12.48 3.64
C PHE A 44 -1.34 13.51 2.52
N GLY A 45 -0.65 14.62 2.81
CA GLY A 45 -0.27 15.62 1.82
C GLY A 45 0.63 15.08 0.70
N SER A 46 1.57 14.17 1.01
CA SER A 46 2.44 13.53 0.01
C SER A 46 1.65 12.57 -0.88
N MET A 47 0.76 11.76 -0.30
CA MET A 47 -0.15 10.91 -1.08
C MET A 47 -1.05 11.77 -1.97
N LEU A 48 -1.63 12.83 -1.43
CA LEU A 48 -2.50 13.71 -2.19
C LEU A 48 -1.74 14.43 -3.32
N ALA A 49 -0.51 14.89 -3.08
CA ALA A 49 0.32 15.49 -4.11
C ALA A 49 0.62 14.51 -5.26
N GLU A 50 0.90 13.24 -4.93
CA GLU A 50 1.09 12.19 -5.93
C GLU A 50 -0.20 11.96 -6.74
N GLN A 51 -1.35 11.85 -6.07
CA GLN A 51 -2.64 11.68 -6.74
C GLN A 51 -3.01 12.89 -7.61
N ILE A 52 -2.65 14.12 -7.20
CA ILE A 52 -2.83 15.30 -8.03
C ILE A 52 -2.00 15.20 -9.33
N GLY A 53 -0.77 14.70 -9.23
CA GLY A 53 0.05 14.37 -10.40
C GLY A 53 -0.60 13.32 -11.31
N GLN A 54 -1.22 12.29 -10.72
CA GLN A 54 -1.91 11.23 -11.47
C GLN A 54 -3.11 11.74 -12.28
N ILE A 55 -3.81 12.79 -11.83
CA ILE A 55 -4.94 13.35 -12.57
C ILE A 55 -4.51 13.91 -13.92
N ASN A 56 -3.31 14.51 -13.99
CA ASN A 56 -2.77 14.98 -15.26
C ASN A 56 -2.55 13.81 -16.23
N ALA A 57 -2.06 12.67 -15.72
CA ALA A 57 -1.92 11.45 -16.51
C ALA A 57 -3.27 10.88 -16.96
N VAL A 58 -4.30 10.92 -16.11
CA VAL A 58 -5.66 10.49 -16.46
C VAL A 58 -6.26 11.38 -17.56
N GLN A 59 -6.05 12.70 -17.48
CA GLN A 59 -6.50 13.65 -18.50
C GLN A 59 -5.84 13.35 -19.86
N GLN A 60 -4.51 13.22 -19.88
CA GLN A 60 -3.76 12.89 -21.10
C GLN A 60 -4.16 11.54 -21.69
N ALA A 61 -4.40 10.53 -20.83
CA ALA A 61 -4.85 9.22 -21.27
C ALA A 61 -6.23 9.27 -21.94
N ALA A 62 -7.15 10.11 -21.43
CA ALA A 62 -8.45 10.32 -22.06
C ALA A 62 -8.31 11.02 -23.42
N GLU A 63 -7.49 12.07 -23.51
CA GLU A 63 -7.21 12.79 -24.77
C GLU A 63 -6.60 11.86 -25.82
N HIS A 64 -5.62 11.05 -25.42
CA HIS A 64 -4.96 10.10 -26.30
C HIS A 64 -5.90 8.98 -26.76
N ALA A 65 -6.79 8.50 -25.88
CA ALA A 65 -7.80 7.50 -26.23
C ALA A 65 -8.82 8.05 -27.24
N VAL A 66 -9.26 9.30 -27.07
CA VAL A 66 -10.16 9.98 -28.02
C VAL A 66 -9.47 10.17 -29.37
N GLN A 67 -8.22 10.63 -29.37
CA GLN A 67 -7.46 10.85 -30.59
C GLN A 67 -7.20 9.55 -31.35
N SER A 68 -6.76 8.52 -30.64
CA SER A 68 -6.47 7.20 -31.22
C SER A 68 -7.75 6.57 -31.81
N TYR A 69 -8.91 6.80 -31.20
CA TYR A 69 -10.18 6.31 -31.73
C TYR A 69 -10.60 7.09 -32.98
N ALA A 70 -10.40 8.41 -32.99
CA ALA A 70 -10.71 9.27 -34.12
C ALA A 70 -9.86 8.97 -35.38
N ILE A 71 -8.62 8.51 -35.20
CA ILE A 71 -7.75 8.09 -36.32
C ILE A 71 -8.01 6.65 -36.79
N GLY A 72 -8.98 5.94 -36.18
CA GLY A 72 -9.36 4.59 -36.57
C GLY A 72 -8.50 3.47 -35.98
N ASP A 73 -7.77 3.75 -34.89
CA ASP A 73 -7.05 2.72 -34.14
C ASP A 73 -8.04 1.71 -33.51
N ASN A 74 -7.61 0.47 -33.29
CA ASN A 74 -8.44 -0.64 -32.80
C ASN A 74 -8.78 -0.52 -31.29
N ILE A 75 -8.95 0.69 -30.78
CA ILE A 75 -9.45 0.91 -29.43
C ILE A 75 -10.96 0.82 -29.41
N ASN A 76 -11.46 0.11 -28.42
CA ASN A 76 -12.89 -0.01 -28.19
C ASN A 76 -13.45 1.34 -27.72
N LEU A 77 -14.53 1.80 -28.36
CA LEU A 77 -15.29 3.00 -27.94
C LEU A 77 -15.62 2.98 -26.44
N HIS A 78 -15.92 1.79 -25.89
CA HIS A 78 -16.19 1.59 -24.46
C HIS A 78 -15.00 2.00 -23.58
N THR A 79 -13.78 1.68 -23.99
CA THR A 79 -12.55 2.07 -23.28
C THR A 79 -12.37 3.59 -23.34
N VAL A 80 -12.60 4.21 -24.49
CA VAL A 80 -12.51 5.67 -24.64
C VAL A 80 -13.50 6.37 -23.70
N MET A 81 -14.78 5.96 -23.73
CA MET A 81 -15.80 6.53 -22.86
C MET A 81 -15.46 6.33 -21.37
N THR A 82 -14.99 5.14 -20.99
CA THR A 82 -14.57 4.87 -19.61
C THR A 82 -13.43 5.80 -19.17
N GLN A 83 -12.44 6.03 -20.04
CA GLN A 83 -11.31 6.90 -19.72
C GLN A 83 -11.73 8.36 -19.61
N VAL A 84 -12.62 8.83 -20.49
CA VAL A 84 -13.19 10.18 -20.44
C VAL A 84 -14.03 10.36 -19.16
N GLU A 85 -14.86 9.39 -18.81
CA GLU A 85 -15.69 9.44 -17.60
C GLU A 85 -14.82 9.47 -16.33
N LYS A 86 -13.78 8.63 -16.29
CA LYS A 86 -12.80 8.62 -15.21
C LYS A 86 -12.09 9.97 -15.06
N ALA A 87 -11.70 10.60 -16.17
CA ALA A 87 -11.08 11.93 -16.14
C ALA A 87 -12.03 12.99 -15.56
N ASN A 88 -13.28 13.02 -16.02
CA ASN A 88 -14.29 13.96 -15.52
C ASN A 88 -14.55 13.78 -14.02
N LEU A 89 -14.79 12.56 -13.57
CA LEU A 89 -15.03 12.25 -12.15
C LEU A 89 -13.82 12.63 -11.28
N SER A 90 -12.61 12.34 -11.75
CA SER A 90 -11.37 12.66 -11.03
C SER A 90 -11.19 14.18 -10.88
N MET A 91 -11.50 14.95 -11.92
CA MET A 91 -11.44 16.42 -11.88
C MET A 91 -12.47 17.01 -10.91
N GLU A 92 -13.70 16.49 -10.91
CA GLU A 92 -14.74 16.93 -9.98
C GLU A 92 -14.33 16.67 -8.52
N LEU A 93 -13.88 15.45 -8.23
CA LEU A 93 -13.39 15.08 -6.90
C LEU A 93 -12.26 16.01 -6.44
N THR A 94 -11.37 16.38 -7.35
CA THR A 94 -10.22 17.24 -7.05
C THR A 94 -10.63 18.66 -6.74
N ALA A 95 -11.64 19.19 -7.44
CA ALA A 95 -12.21 20.48 -7.12
C ALA A 95 -12.81 20.48 -5.71
N GLN A 96 -13.51 19.40 -5.32
CA GLN A 96 -14.04 19.25 -3.97
C GLN A 96 -12.94 19.19 -2.90
N ILE A 97 -11.87 18.42 -3.15
CA ILE A 97 -10.72 18.34 -2.25
C ILE A 97 -10.06 19.71 -2.09
N ARG A 98 -9.78 20.40 -3.21
CA ARG A 98 -9.21 21.76 -3.19
C ARG A 98 -10.05 22.70 -2.32
N ASN A 99 -11.36 22.70 -2.50
CA ASN A 99 -12.27 23.55 -1.73
C ASN A 99 -12.22 23.21 -0.22
N LYS A 100 -12.20 21.92 0.13
CA LYS A 100 -12.08 21.47 1.52
C LYS A 100 -10.74 21.87 2.16
N LEU A 101 -9.64 21.77 1.41
CA LEU A 101 -8.31 22.17 1.91
C LEU A 101 -8.20 23.67 2.13
N VAL A 102 -8.72 24.47 1.19
CA VAL A 102 -8.77 25.93 1.35
C VAL A 102 -9.61 26.30 2.58
N GLY A 103 -10.77 25.66 2.76
CA GLY A 103 -11.62 25.87 3.94
C GLY A 103 -10.94 25.47 5.25
N ALA A 104 -10.29 24.31 5.29
CA ALA A 104 -9.56 23.86 6.47
C ALA A 104 -8.41 24.80 6.84
N TYR A 105 -7.68 25.32 5.84
CA TYR A 105 -6.64 26.33 6.07
C TYR A 105 -7.21 27.63 6.64
N GLN A 106 -8.34 28.10 6.09
CA GLN A 106 -9.02 29.30 6.59
C GLN A 106 -9.55 29.12 8.02
N GLU A 107 -10.06 27.93 8.38
CA GLU A 107 -10.55 27.65 9.73
C GLU A 107 -9.41 27.69 10.77
N ILE A 108 -8.25 27.08 10.46
CA ILE A 108 -7.07 27.10 11.33
C ILE A 108 -6.63 28.55 11.61
N MET A 109 -6.65 29.42 10.59
CA MET A 109 -6.32 30.84 10.74
C MET A 109 -7.30 31.59 11.65
N ARG A 110 -8.58 31.22 11.63
CA ARG A 110 -9.62 31.84 12.44
C ARG A 110 -9.61 31.39 13.90
N MET A 111 -9.00 30.25 14.21
CA MET A 111 -8.79 29.80 15.60
C MET A 111 -7.62 30.50 16.32
N GLN A 112 -6.69 31.12 15.59
CA GLN A 112 -5.47 31.71 16.18
C GLN A 112 -5.57 33.21 16.50
N VAL A 113 -6.75 33.82 16.36
CA VAL A 113 -6.98 35.24 16.74
C VAL A 113 -7.66 35.37 18.10
#